data_AF-A0A0L7KSP7-F1
#
_entry.id   AF-A0A0L7KSP7-F1
#
_cell.length_a   1.000
_cell.length_b   1.000
_cell.length_c   1.000
_cell.angle_alpha   90.00
_cell.angle_beta   90.00
_cell.angle_gamma   90.00
#
_symmetry.space_group_name_H-M   'P 1'
#
loop_
_entity.id
_entity.type
_entity.pdbx_description
1 polymer ?
#
loop_
_entity_poly.entity_id
_entity_poly.type
_entity_poly.pdbx_seq_one_letter_code
_entity_poly.pdbx_strand_id
1 'polypeptide(L)'
;MLFSARFLGLEMISVKSTLRCSIAVCVCWTFVVAFGLAFYLFRYTLPRLQTRLDLGLKEEWFFRRVEWQAMPPYDINFLSLPVSNVLIGHSATPYCDERYICIENVMDIQAEHLRRGWDDIGPNYLVSGNGLVFEGRGANVQGAMVRSWNIKSITIMFLGDYSKNKTRPEQFEHVNILLTELVKHRVLSKDYVLMGHCQVSPFIITPGKNIMDKLDNFKHWNPVNKTYYLSLPCYLWTIIKSTSRVERLWCVAGFSVVVLCLTLIIIFTRGTVWNITREMWLAAKNETTETTTAFEPLRLVVIQHTVSNECHVFKLCAAEVRNLQAWNLRDCPCDIAPYNRCALGLGFIGDYRDEMPRHASVTELQINRTMMLFEYGVQAGYLHPDYQVVGAKDLQKSSASPGSNLYNAIRKWEHYTNGTAFIGKTCDQIYAEFKDG
;
A
#
# COMPACT_ATOMS: atom_id res chain seq x y z
N MET A 1 -27.49 -65.05 -60.32
CA MET A 1 -26.38 -65.17 -59.36
C MET A 1 -26.86 -64.51 -58.06
N LEU A 2 -27.43 -65.30 -57.15
CA LEU A 2 -28.02 -64.82 -55.91
C LEU A 2 -26.90 -64.46 -54.92
N PHE A 3 -26.82 -63.19 -54.50
CA PHE A 3 -26.09 -62.84 -53.30
C PHE A 3 -27.06 -62.89 -52.11
N SER A 4 -26.97 -63.99 -51.36
CA SER A 4 -27.60 -64.16 -50.05
C SER A 4 -26.61 -63.72 -48.97
N ALA A 5 -26.81 -62.56 -48.39
CA ALA A 5 -26.16 -62.17 -47.13
C ALA A 5 -27.22 -62.14 -46.02
N ARG A 6 -27.09 -63.08 -45.07
CA ARG A 6 -27.93 -63.17 -43.86
C ARG A 6 -27.34 -62.27 -42.78
N PHE A 7 -28.08 -61.26 -42.36
CA PHE A 7 -27.87 -60.58 -41.08
C PHE A 7 -29.19 -60.67 -40.29
N LEU A 8 -29.15 -61.34 -39.12
CA LEU A 8 -30.24 -61.40 -38.12
C LEU A 8 -31.59 -62.02 -38.55
N GLY A 9 -31.57 -63.07 -39.39
CA GLY A 9 -32.68 -64.05 -39.43
C GLY A 9 -34.04 -63.59 -39.97
N LEU A 10 -34.14 -62.41 -40.58
CA LEU A 10 -35.39 -61.93 -41.21
C LEU A 10 -35.35 -62.13 -42.73
N GLU A 11 -36.20 -63.01 -43.25
CA GLU A 11 -36.46 -63.10 -44.69
C GLU A 11 -37.26 -61.87 -45.15
N MET A 12 -36.60 -60.97 -45.87
CA MET A 12 -37.27 -59.85 -46.52
C MET A 12 -37.77 -60.26 -47.90
N ILE A 13 -38.95 -60.87 -47.96
CA ILE A 13 -39.72 -60.95 -49.21
C ILE A 13 -40.39 -59.59 -49.43
N SER A 14 -40.14 -59.04 -50.62
CA SER A 14 -40.54 -57.70 -51.06
C SER A 14 -41.80 -57.77 -51.91
N VAL A 15 -42.89 -57.18 -51.40
CA VAL A 15 -44.05 -56.76 -52.20
C VAL A 15 -44.54 -55.43 -51.61
N LYS A 16 -44.46 -54.34 -52.39
CA LYS A 16 -44.78 -52.92 -52.09
C LYS A 16 -43.74 -52.14 -51.26
N SER A 17 -42.84 -51.44 -51.96
CA SER A 17 -41.58 -50.86 -51.46
C SER A 17 -41.60 -49.35 -51.14
N THR A 18 -42.69 -48.81 -50.59
CA THR A 18 -42.71 -47.38 -50.15
C THR A 18 -42.87 -47.23 -48.64
N LEU A 19 -43.73 -48.03 -48.00
CA LEU A 19 -44.03 -47.90 -46.56
C LEU A 19 -42.88 -48.38 -45.64
N ARG A 20 -42.10 -49.37 -46.06
CA ARG A 20 -41.00 -49.95 -45.25
C ARG A 20 -39.79 -49.01 -45.12
N CYS A 21 -39.47 -48.23 -46.16
CA CYS A 21 -38.44 -47.19 -46.07
C CYS A 21 -38.86 -46.07 -45.11
N SER A 22 -40.14 -45.67 -45.12
CA SER A 22 -40.63 -44.61 -44.23
C SER A 22 -40.53 -45.01 -42.75
N ILE A 23 -40.88 -46.26 -42.40
CA ILE A 23 -40.76 -46.75 -41.01
C ILE A 23 -39.30 -46.84 -40.58
N ALA A 24 -38.42 -47.39 -41.42
CA ALA A 24 -36.99 -47.48 -41.11
C ALA A 24 -36.34 -46.10 -40.94
N VAL A 25 -36.71 -45.13 -41.79
CA VAL A 25 -36.26 -43.73 -41.69
C VAL A 25 -36.78 -43.08 -40.41
N CYS A 26 -38.05 -43.27 -40.06
CA CYS A 26 -38.62 -42.77 -38.80
C CYS A 26 -37.91 -43.37 -37.58
N VAL A 27 -37.65 -44.68 -37.57
CA VAL A 27 -36.93 -45.35 -36.48
C VAL A 27 -35.50 -44.79 -36.36
N CYS A 28 -34.76 -44.65 -37.46
CA CYS A 28 -33.42 -44.04 -37.44
C CYS A 28 -33.44 -42.62 -36.89
N TRP A 29 -34.39 -41.77 -37.34
CA TRP A 29 -34.52 -40.41 -36.81
C TRP A 29 -34.89 -40.39 -35.32
N THR A 30 -35.76 -41.30 -34.86
CA THR A 30 -36.05 -41.40 -33.42
C THR A 30 -34.83 -41.79 -32.60
N PHE A 31 -33.96 -42.69 -33.11
CA PHE A 31 -32.70 -43.01 -32.44
C PHE A 31 -31.73 -41.84 -32.43
N VAL A 32 -31.59 -41.10 -33.54
CA VAL A 32 -30.73 -39.91 -33.62
C VAL A 32 -31.21 -38.82 -32.65
N VAL A 33 -32.51 -38.54 -32.63
CA VAL A 33 -33.10 -37.56 -31.70
C VAL A 33 -32.96 -38.04 -30.27
N ALA A 34 -33.24 -39.30 -29.96
CA ALA A 34 -33.11 -39.85 -28.61
C ALA A 34 -31.65 -39.82 -28.12
N PHE A 35 -30.68 -40.18 -28.95
CA PHE A 35 -29.25 -40.06 -28.62
C PHE A 35 -28.83 -38.61 -28.45
N GLY A 36 -29.29 -37.71 -29.32
CA GLY A 36 -29.03 -36.27 -29.21
C GLY A 36 -29.60 -35.68 -27.93
N LEU A 37 -30.84 -36.06 -27.56
CA LEU A 37 -31.49 -35.62 -26.33
C LEU A 37 -30.80 -36.21 -25.09
N ALA A 38 -30.44 -37.51 -25.12
CA ALA A 38 -29.69 -38.14 -24.06
C ALA A 38 -28.32 -37.47 -23.88
N PHE A 39 -27.57 -37.23 -24.96
CA PHE A 39 -26.31 -36.50 -24.92
C PHE A 39 -26.48 -35.10 -24.34
N TYR A 40 -27.51 -34.37 -24.78
CA TYR A 40 -27.84 -33.06 -24.22
C TYR A 40 -28.14 -33.15 -22.72
N LEU A 41 -28.94 -34.12 -22.29
CA LEU A 41 -29.31 -34.30 -20.90
C LEU A 41 -28.10 -34.65 -20.02
N PHE A 42 -27.25 -35.57 -20.48
CA PHE A 42 -26.01 -35.96 -19.81
C PHE A 42 -24.99 -34.81 -19.76
N ARG A 43 -24.90 -34.00 -20.82
CA ARG A 43 -23.88 -32.95 -20.90
C ARG A 43 -24.27 -31.64 -20.22
N TYR A 44 -25.56 -31.30 -20.21
CA TYR A 44 -26.03 -29.97 -19.79
C TYR A 44 -26.97 -29.98 -18.57
N THR A 45 -27.88 -30.96 -18.42
CA THR A 45 -28.81 -30.97 -17.26
C THR A 45 -28.31 -31.74 -16.07
N LEU A 46 -27.68 -32.91 -16.26
CA LEU A 46 -27.19 -33.74 -15.15
C LEU A 46 -26.16 -33.04 -14.26
N PRO A 47 -25.17 -32.28 -14.80
CA PRO A 47 -24.25 -31.50 -13.96
C PRO A 47 -24.94 -30.43 -13.12
N ARG A 48 -26.09 -29.89 -13.56
CA ARG A 48 -26.86 -28.88 -12.82
C ARG A 48 -27.68 -29.46 -11.66
N LEU A 49 -27.85 -30.78 -11.61
CA LEU A 49 -28.51 -31.48 -10.50
C LEU A 49 -27.54 -31.84 -9.37
N GLN A 50 -26.24 -31.62 -9.56
CA GLN A 50 -25.26 -31.92 -8.52
C GLN A 50 -25.38 -30.89 -7.37
N THR A 51 -25.32 -31.38 -6.14
CA THR A 51 -25.30 -30.55 -4.93
C THR A 51 -23.90 -30.53 -4.33
N ARG A 52 -23.63 -29.57 -3.43
CA ARG A 52 -22.41 -29.61 -2.63
C ARG A 52 -22.35 -30.91 -1.83
N LEU A 53 -21.19 -31.54 -1.83
CA LEU A 53 -20.92 -32.76 -1.08
C LEU A 53 -20.62 -32.40 0.37
N ASP A 54 -21.50 -32.82 1.28
CA ASP A 54 -21.23 -32.78 2.72
C ASP A 54 -20.32 -33.96 3.10
N LEU A 55 -19.20 -33.66 3.76
CA LEU A 55 -18.27 -34.67 4.28
C LEU A 55 -18.81 -35.37 5.53
N GLY A 56 -19.85 -34.83 6.17
CA GLY A 56 -20.40 -35.39 7.41
C GLY A 56 -19.44 -35.33 8.60
N LEU A 57 -18.42 -34.47 8.54
CA LEU A 57 -17.51 -34.21 9.66
C LEU A 57 -18.29 -33.58 10.83
N LYS A 58 -18.23 -34.21 12.00
CA LYS A 58 -18.92 -33.78 13.23
C LYS A 58 -17.92 -33.27 14.28
N GLU A 59 -16.84 -32.68 13.81
CA GLU A 59 -15.75 -32.18 14.64
C GLU A 59 -16.03 -30.75 15.09
N GLU A 60 -15.80 -30.43 16.38
CA GLU A 60 -16.08 -29.09 16.91
C GLU A 60 -15.22 -27.99 16.29
N TRP A 61 -14.05 -28.36 15.75
CA TRP A 61 -13.15 -27.47 15.04
C TRP A 61 -13.51 -27.26 13.57
N PHE A 62 -14.50 -27.99 13.01
CA PHE A 62 -14.92 -27.89 11.62
C PHE A 62 -16.23 -27.09 11.49
N PHE A 63 -16.20 -26.03 10.68
CA PHE A 63 -17.30 -25.09 10.48
C PHE A 63 -17.82 -25.18 9.06
N ARG A 64 -19.04 -25.69 8.91
CA ARG A 64 -19.78 -25.65 7.64
C ARG A 64 -20.17 -24.23 7.31
N ARG A 65 -20.49 -24.00 6.03
CA ARG A 65 -20.93 -22.68 5.52
C ARG A 65 -22.00 -22.00 6.38
N VAL A 66 -23.00 -22.75 6.84
CA VAL A 66 -24.07 -22.20 7.67
C VAL A 66 -23.59 -21.75 9.05
N GLU A 67 -22.57 -22.40 9.60
CA GLU A 67 -22.05 -22.14 10.96
C GLU A 67 -21.20 -20.87 11.05
N TRP A 68 -20.62 -20.42 9.93
CA TRP A 68 -19.92 -19.13 9.81
C TRP A 68 -20.72 -18.07 9.05
N GLN A 69 -22.01 -18.30 8.81
CA GLN A 69 -22.93 -17.35 8.15
C GLN A 69 -22.53 -16.99 6.71
N ALA A 70 -22.08 -17.99 5.95
CA ALA A 70 -21.70 -17.80 4.55
C ALA A 70 -22.84 -17.24 3.70
N MET A 71 -22.54 -16.21 2.90
CA MET A 71 -23.42 -15.78 1.82
C MET A 71 -23.60 -16.89 0.78
N PRO A 72 -24.76 -16.98 0.10
CA PRO A 72 -24.93 -17.90 -1.01
C PRO A 72 -23.99 -17.55 -2.17
N PRO A 73 -23.50 -18.55 -2.94
CA PRO A 73 -22.72 -18.29 -4.14
C PRO A 73 -23.60 -17.69 -5.26
N TYR A 74 -23.01 -16.94 -6.18
CA TYR A 74 -23.68 -16.53 -7.42
C TYR A 74 -23.78 -17.67 -8.44
N ASP A 75 -22.75 -18.52 -8.53
CA ASP A 75 -22.73 -19.71 -9.39
C ASP A 75 -21.88 -20.83 -8.77
N ILE A 76 -22.09 -22.07 -9.20
CA ILE A 76 -21.38 -23.26 -8.71
C ILE A 76 -20.87 -24.07 -9.89
N ASN A 77 -19.54 -24.18 -10.00
CA ASN A 77 -18.87 -25.07 -10.93
C ASN A 77 -18.32 -26.28 -10.17
N PHE A 78 -18.76 -27.49 -10.55
CA PHE A 78 -18.31 -28.73 -9.91
C PHE A 78 -16.98 -29.24 -10.48
N LEU A 79 -16.17 -29.85 -9.62
CA LEU A 79 -14.92 -30.50 -9.99
C LEU A 79 -15.19 -31.85 -10.66
N SER A 80 -14.32 -32.22 -11.60
CA SER A 80 -14.23 -33.60 -12.08
C SER A 80 -13.45 -34.43 -11.06
N LEU A 81 -14.16 -35.19 -10.23
CA LEU A 81 -13.59 -35.97 -9.14
C LEU A 81 -13.15 -37.38 -9.58
N PRO A 82 -12.15 -38.00 -8.90
CA PRO A 82 -11.29 -37.40 -7.87
C PRO A 82 -10.26 -36.44 -8.47
N VAL A 83 -9.90 -35.39 -7.71
CA VAL A 83 -8.77 -34.51 -8.06
C VAL A 83 -7.47 -35.03 -7.45
N SER A 84 -6.34 -34.78 -8.12
CA SER A 84 -5.03 -35.33 -7.74
C SER A 84 -4.11 -34.33 -7.06
N ASN A 85 -4.58 -33.11 -6.73
CA ASN A 85 -3.71 -32.07 -6.18
C ASN A 85 -4.36 -31.35 -5.00
N VAL A 86 -3.53 -30.92 -4.05
CA VAL A 86 -3.88 -30.02 -2.96
C VAL A 86 -2.94 -28.83 -3.00
N LEU A 87 -3.49 -27.61 -2.97
CA LEU A 87 -2.71 -26.38 -2.94
C LEU A 87 -2.92 -25.65 -1.62
N ILE A 88 -1.82 -25.44 -0.90
CA ILE A 88 -1.80 -24.71 0.37
C ILE A 88 -1.43 -23.25 0.13
N GLY A 89 -2.24 -22.33 0.63
CA GLY A 89 -2.00 -20.90 0.60
C GLY A 89 -2.15 -20.25 1.97
N HIS A 90 -1.83 -18.96 2.06
CA HIS A 90 -2.28 -18.08 3.13
C HIS A 90 -3.10 -16.93 2.54
N SER A 91 -3.85 -16.25 3.40
CA SER A 91 -4.76 -15.16 3.03
C SER A 91 -4.11 -13.77 3.09
N ALA A 92 -3.02 -13.61 3.86
CA ALA A 92 -2.43 -12.31 4.19
C ALA A 92 -3.39 -11.32 4.89
N THR A 93 -4.45 -11.84 5.52
CA THR A 93 -5.34 -11.08 6.42
C THR A 93 -4.71 -10.94 7.81
N PRO A 94 -5.30 -10.15 8.73
CA PRO A 94 -4.96 -10.22 10.14
C PRO A 94 -5.04 -11.66 10.66
N TYR A 95 -4.10 -12.02 11.54
CA TYR A 95 -4.09 -13.31 12.22
C TYR A 95 -5.29 -13.40 13.18
N CYS A 96 -5.90 -14.57 13.26
CA CYS A 96 -6.97 -14.84 14.21
C CYS A 96 -6.80 -16.23 14.82
N ASP A 97 -7.08 -16.35 16.11
CA ASP A 97 -7.07 -17.60 16.87
C ASP A 97 -8.25 -17.71 17.85
N GLU A 98 -9.19 -16.76 17.78
CA GLU A 98 -10.47 -16.79 18.49
C GLU A 98 -11.62 -17.02 17.50
N ARG A 99 -12.59 -17.84 17.91
CA ARG A 99 -13.70 -18.29 17.04
C ARG A 99 -14.42 -17.13 16.34
N TYR A 100 -14.87 -16.12 17.08
CA TYR A 100 -15.66 -15.02 16.53
C TYR A 100 -14.84 -14.14 15.57
N ILE A 101 -13.60 -13.81 15.94
CA ILE A 101 -12.69 -13.02 15.10
C ILE A 101 -12.37 -13.78 13.80
N CYS A 102 -12.21 -15.10 13.87
CA CYS A 102 -11.98 -15.89 12.67
C CYS A 102 -13.21 -16.00 11.76
N ILE A 103 -14.42 -16.09 12.32
CA ILE A 103 -15.66 -16.05 11.54
C ILE A 103 -15.76 -14.71 10.81
N GLU A 104 -15.52 -13.59 11.51
CA GLU A 104 -15.52 -12.25 10.92
C GLU A 104 -14.52 -12.15 9.76
N ASN A 105 -13.27 -12.60 9.96
CA ASN A 105 -12.27 -12.62 8.90
C ASN A 105 -12.71 -13.43 7.67
N VAL A 106 -13.32 -14.60 7.86
CA VAL A 106 -13.79 -15.44 6.75
C VAL A 106 -14.95 -14.76 6.00
N MET A 107 -15.87 -14.12 6.72
CA MET A 107 -16.96 -13.34 6.13
C MET A 107 -16.43 -12.16 5.30
N ASP A 108 -15.43 -11.43 5.81
CA ASP A 108 -14.78 -10.33 5.09
C ASP A 108 -14.07 -10.80 3.83
N ILE A 109 -13.37 -11.94 3.89
CA ILE A 109 -12.74 -12.56 2.73
C ILE A 109 -13.80 -12.93 1.68
N GLN A 110 -14.94 -13.50 2.09
CA GLN A 110 -16.02 -13.81 1.16
C GLN A 110 -16.59 -12.53 0.53
N ALA A 111 -16.90 -11.53 1.34
CA ALA A 111 -17.47 -10.27 0.88
C ALA A 111 -16.55 -9.53 -0.11
N GLU A 112 -15.24 -9.54 0.14
CA GLU A 112 -14.26 -8.97 -0.79
C GLU A 112 -14.20 -9.76 -2.11
N HIS A 113 -14.20 -11.11 -2.07
CA HIS A 113 -14.22 -11.92 -3.28
C HIS A 113 -15.49 -11.70 -4.11
N LEU A 114 -16.66 -11.63 -3.48
CA LEU A 114 -17.92 -11.32 -4.17
C LEU A 114 -17.90 -9.90 -4.78
N ARG A 115 -17.35 -8.90 -4.06
CA ARG A 115 -17.17 -7.53 -4.58
C ARG A 115 -16.24 -7.49 -5.81
N ARG A 116 -15.26 -8.37 -5.88
CA ARG A 116 -14.37 -8.55 -7.04
C ARG A 116 -15.00 -9.34 -8.20
N GLY A 117 -16.28 -9.69 -8.10
CA GLY A 117 -17.03 -10.41 -9.12
C GLY A 117 -16.73 -11.91 -9.16
N TRP A 118 -16.25 -12.50 -8.07
CA TRP A 118 -16.12 -13.95 -7.98
C TRP A 118 -17.46 -14.56 -7.57
N ASP A 119 -17.71 -15.80 -7.97
CA ASP A 119 -18.98 -16.47 -7.66
C ASP A 119 -19.15 -16.80 -6.16
N ASP A 120 -18.04 -16.89 -5.42
CA ASP A 120 -17.98 -17.24 -4.00
C ASP A 120 -16.58 -16.97 -3.45
N ILE A 121 -16.37 -17.18 -2.13
CA ILE A 121 -15.05 -17.21 -1.48
C ILE A 121 -14.07 -18.08 -2.28
N GLY A 122 -12.83 -17.63 -2.43
CA GLY A 122 -11.82 -18.29 -3.27
C GLY A 122 -11.51 -19.75 -2.94
N PRO A 123 -10.95 -20.04 -1.75
CA PRO A 123 -10.50 -21.37 -1.38
C PRO A 123 -11.63 -22.37 -1.12
N ASN A 124 -11.31 -23.66 -1.21
CA ASN A 124 -12.22 -24.74 -0.80
C ASN A 124 -12.37 -24.81 0.72
N TYR A 125 -11.27 -24.60 1.44
CA TYR A 125 -11.23 -24.62 2.91
C TYR A 125 -10.31 -23.53 3.45
N LEU A 126 -10.61 -23.00 4.63
CA LEU A 126 -9.77 -22.03 5.33
C LEU A 126 -9.39 -22.54 6.72
N VAL A 127 -8.20 -22.18 7.22
CA VAL A 127 -7.66 -22.69 8.48
C VAL A 127 -7.21 -21.53 9.36
N SER A 128 -7.81 -21.35 10.54
CA SER A 128 -7.41 -20.30 11.48
C SER A 128 -6.13 -20.63 12.25
N GLY A 129 -5.60 -19.64 12.97
CA GLY A 129 -4.40 -19.77 13.80
C GLY A 129 -4.51 -20.80 14.93
N ASN A 130 -5.70 -21.01 15.50
CA ASN A 130 -6.00 -22.06 16.49
C ASN A 130 -6.47 -23.38 15.85
N GLY A 131 -6.42 -23.52 14.53
CA GLY A 131 -6.75 -24.76 13.82
C GLY A 131 -8.23 -24.98 13.50
N LEU A 132 -9.12 -24.01 13.69
CA LEU A 132 -10.49 -24.12 13.18
C LEU A 132 -10.46 -24.18 11.66
N VAL A 133 -11.26 -25.07 11.07
CA VAL A 133 -11.35 -25.28 9.64
C VAL A 133 -12.72 -24.84 9.15
N PHE A 134 -12.75 -23.85 8.27
CA PHE A 134 -13.97 -23.31 7.66
C PHE A 134 -14.16 -23.88 6.27
N GLU A 135 -15.34 -24.42 6.00
CA GLU A 135 -15.78 -24.82 4.68
C GLU A 135 -16.00 -23.57 3.82
N GLY A 136 -15.11 -23.35 2.83
CA GLY A 136 -15.26 -22.32 1.80
C GLY A 136 -16.17 -22.83 0.69
N ARG A 137 -15.62 -23.03 -0.52
CA ARG A 137 -16.40 -23.60 -1.64
C ARG A 137 -16.85 -25.05 -1.40
N GLY A 138 -16.13 -25.78 -0.55
CA GLY A 138 -16.45 -27.17 -0.18
C GLY A 138 -15.73 -28.22 -1.04
N ALA A 139 -16.10 -29.49 -0.84
CA ALA A 139 -15.32 -30.64 -1.29
C ALA A 139 -15.37 -30.88 -2.81
N ASN A 140 -16.52 -30.72 -3.44
CA ASN A 140 -16.72 -31.05 -4.86
C ASN A 140 -16.86 -29.81 -5.77
N VAL A 141 -16.55 -28.62 -5.27
CA VAL A 141 -16.71 -27.35 -6.01
C VAL A 141 -15.34 -26.80 -6.40
N GLN A 142 -15.25 -26.23 -7.59
CA GLN A 142 -14.03 -25.64 -8.11
C GLN A 142 -13.63 -24.40 -7.30
N GLY A 143 -12.38 -24.38 -6.83
CA GLY A 143 -11.73 -23.22 -6.19
C GLY A 143 -11.58 -21.98 -7.11
N ALA A 144 -11.17 -20.86 -6.54
CA ALA A 144 -10.74 -19.66 -7.28
C ALA A 144 -9.41 -19.08 -6.77
N MET A 145 -8.53 -19.91 -6.20
CA MET A 145 -7.24 -19.46 -5.66
C MET A 145 -6.14 -19.36 -6.74
N VAL A 146 -6.09 -20.31 -7.68
CA VAL A 146 -5.00 -20.44 -8.67
C VAL A 146 -5.56 -20.83 -10.04
N ARG A 147 -5.63 -19.86 -10.97
CA ARG A 147 -6.42 -19.94 -12.23
C ARG A 147 -6.39 -21.32 -12.93
N SER A 148 -5.23 -21.84 -13.28
CA SER A 148 -5.09 -23.10 -14.05
C SER A 148 -5.09 -24.38 -13.20
N TRP A 149 -5.08 -24.23 -11.87
CA TRP A 149 -5.07 -25.35 -10.93
C TRP A 149 -6.41 -25.57 -10.24
N ASN A 150 -7.24 -24.53 -10.17
CA ASN A 150 -8.57 -24.54 -9.59
C ASN A 150 -9.43 -25.73 -10.07
N ILE A 151 -9.32 -26.11 -11.35
CA ILE A 151 -10.09 -27.21 -11.96
C ILE A 151 -9.64 -28.62 -11.54
N LYS A 152 -8.47 -28.75 -10.93
CA LYS A 152 -7.79 -30.03 -10.68
C LYS A 152 -7.16 -30.13 -9.28
N SER A 153 -7.56 -29.25 -8.37
CA SER A 153 -7.03 -29.20 -7.02
C SER A 153 -8.07 -28.81 -5.97
N ILE A 154 -7.87 -29.27 -4.74
CA ILE A 154 -8.48 -28.69 -3.54
C ILE A 154 -7.54 -27.61 -3.00
N THR A 155 -8.09 -26.42 -2.76
CA THR A 155 -7.33 -25.26 -2.27
C THR A 155 -7.62 -25.01 -0.80
N ILE A 156 -6.57 -24.97 0.03
CA ILE A 156 -6.67 -24.76 1.48
C ILE A 156 -5.90 -23.50 1.85
N MET A 157 -6.55 -22.54 2.51
CA MET A 157 -5.99 -21.23 2.80
C MET A 157 -5.87 -20.97 4.31
N PHE A 158 -4.67 -20.74 4.80
CA PHE A 158 -4.44 -20.38 6.20
C PHE A 158 -4.75 -18.88 6.43
N LEU A 159 -5.48 -18.57 7.51
CA LEU A 159 -5.87 -17.20 7.88
C LEU A 159 -4.71 -16.49 8.57
N GLY A 160 -4.19 -15.42 7.98
CA GLY A 160 -2.99 -14.71 8.46
C GLY A 160 -1.90 -14.49 7.41
N ASP A 161 -0.85 -13.76 7.80
CA ASP A 161 0.40 -13.57 7.04
C ASP A 161 1.50 -14.47 7.61
N TYR A 162 1.59 -15.70 7.11
CA TYR A 162 2.58 -16.70 7.54
C TYR A 162 3.99 -16.48 6.97
N SER A 163 4.24 -15.32 6.35
CA SER A 163 5.60 -14.79 6.22
C SER A 163 6.13 -14.31 7.58
N LYS A 164 5.22 -13.99 8.51
CA LYS A 164 5.49 -13.43 9.84
C LYS A 164 4.88 -14.26 10.96
N ASN A 165 3.61 -14.64 10.86
CA ASN A 165 2.88 -15.36 11.88
C ASN A 165 3.43 -16.78 12.08
N LYS A 166 3.54 -17.21 13.33
CA LYS A 166 3.93 -18.58 13.68
C LYS A 166 2.77 -19.54 13.41
N THR A 167 3.12 -20.77 13.08
CA THR A 167 2.16 -21.86 12.92
C THR A 167 1.95 -22.61 14.23
N ARG A 168 0.81 -23.29 14.37
CA ARG A 168 0.53 -24.18 15.50
C ARG A 168 0.26 -25.61 15.02
N PRO A 169 0.61 -26.66 15.80
CA PRO A 169 0.44 -28.06 15.38
C PRO A 169 -0.99 -28.43 14.99
N GLU A 170 -1.98 -27.91 15.70
CA GLU A 170 -3.42 -28.18 15.53
C GLU A 170 -3.88 -27.86 14.11
N GLN A 171 -3.32 -26.81 13.51
CA GLN A 171 -3.63 -26.42 12.13
C GLN A 171 -3.31 -27.55 11.13
N PHE A 172 -2.20 -28.27 11.32
CA PHE A 172 -1.78 -29.34 10.41
C PHE A 172 -2.48 -30.66 10.75
N GLU A 173 -2.76 -30.91 12.03
CA GLU A 173 -3.51 -32.08 12.47
C GLU A 173 -4.93 -32.09 11.89
N HIS A 174 -5.67 -30.99 12.05
CA HIS A 174 -7.03 -30.88 11.51
C HIS A 174 -7.06 -30.91 9.99
N VAL A 175 -6.05 -30.33 9.31
CA VAL A 175 -5.93 -30.45 7.85
C VAL A 175 -5.63 -31.90 7.43
N ASN A 176 -4.81 -32.65 8.17
CA ASN A 176 -4.57 -34.08 7.88
C ASN A 176 -5.86 -34.92 8.03
N ILE A 177 -6.70 -34.62 9.01
CA ILE A 177 -8.01 -35.27 9.19
C ILE A 177 -8.92 -34.93 8.00
N LEU A 178 -9.02 -33.64 7.63
CA LEU A 178 -9.78 -33.19 6.48
C LEU A 178 -9.33 -33.90 5.17
N LEU A 179 -8.02 -33.96 4.92
CA LEU A 179 -7.46 -34.61 3.73
C LEU A 179 -7.78 -36.11 3.69
N THR A 180 -7.78 -36.76 4.85
CA THR A 180 -8.17 -38.18 4.98
C THR A 180 -9.63 -38.37 4.61
N GLU A 181 -10.52 -37.51 5.08
CA GLU A 181 -11.95 -37.58 4.76
C GLU A 181 -12.21 -37.30 3.28
N LEU A 182 -11.50 -36.35 2.68
CA LEU A 182 -11.56 -36.07 1.24
C LEU A 182 -11.14 -37.28 0.39
N VAL A 183 -10.12 -38.04 0.81
CA VAL A 183 -9.73 -39.29 0.14
C VAL A 183 -10.79 -40.38 0.32
N LYS A 184 -11.35 -40.52 1.53
CA LYS A 184 -12.41 -41.49 1.84
C LYS A 184 -13.67 -41.26 0.99
N HIS A 185 -14.04 -40.00 0.78
CA HIS A 185 -15.17 -39.60 -0.06
C HIS A 185 -14.87 -39.59 -1.58
N ARG A 186 -13.67 -40.06 -2.00
CA ARG A 186 -13.22 -40.04 -3.40
C ARG A 186 -13.22 -38.65 -4.04
N VAL A 187 -13.03 -37.62 -3.22
CA VAL A 187 -12.80 -36.25 -3.67
C VAL A 187 -11.34 -36.08 -4.07
N LEU A 188 -10.43 -36.58 -3.22
CA LEU A 188 -9.01 -36.64 -3.52
C LEU A 188 -8.61 -38.06 -3.94
N SER A 189 -7.70 -38.14 -4.92
CA SER A 189 -7.07 -39.41 -5.29
C SER A 189 -6.20 -39.94 -4.13
N LYS A 190 -6.04 -41.25 -4.00
CA LYS A 190 -5.22 -41.86 -2.94
C LYS A 190 -3.73 -41.49 -3.04
N ASP A 191 -3.28 -41.07 -4.22
CA ASP A 191 -1.93 -40.64 -4.56
C ASP A 191 -1.86 -39.14 -4.88
N TYR A 192 -2.77 -38.33 -4.30
CA TYR A 192 -2.77 -36.88 -4.51
C TYR A 192 -1.42 -36.26 -4.15
N VAL A 193 -1.09 -35.14 -4.78
CA VAL A 193 0.14 -34.37 -4.52
C VAL A 193 -0.21 -33.09 -3.78
N LEU A 194 0.45 -32.82 -2.65
CA LEU A 194 0.31 -31.58 -1.89
C LEU A 194 1.46 -30.63 -2.18
N MET A 195 1.12 -29.38 -2.52
CA MET A 195 2.07 -28.31 -2.84
C MET A 195 1.63 -26.99 -2.18
N GLY A 196 2.58 -26.12 -1.88
CA GLY A 196 2.34 -24.71 -1.59
C GLY A 196 2.06 -23.93 -2.88
N HIS A 197 1.24 -22.89 -2.79
CA HIS A 197 0.86 -22.06 -3.93
C HIS A 197 2.10 -21.48 -4.67
N CYS A 198 3.15 -21.07 -3.95
CA CYS A 198 4.40 -20.57 -4.55
C CYS A 198 5.15 -21.58 -5.44
N GLN A 199 4.89 -22.88 -5.33
CA GLN A 199 5.52 -23.90 -6.20
C GLN A 199 4.90 -23.94 -7.60
N VAL A 200 3.67 -23.45 -7.75
CA VAL A 200 2.90 -23.57 -8.99
C VAL A 200 2.63 -22.22 -9.67
N SER A 201 2.89 -21.12 -8.96
CA SER A 201 2.83 -19.78 -9.50
C SER A 201 4.11 -19.05 -9.11
N PRO A 202 4.96 -18.64 -10.06
CA PRO A 202 6.16 -17.89 -9.73
C PRO A 202 5.79 -16.50 -9.17
N PHE A 203 6.71 -15.88 -8.41
CA PHE A 203 6.60 -14.51 -7.89
C PHE A 203 5.56 -14.25 -6.79
N ILE A 204 5.01 -15.30 -6.18
CA ILE A 204 4.12 -15.15 -5.00
C ILE A 204 4.76 -15.78 -3.76
N ILE A 205 4.43 -15.24 -2.59
CA ILE A 205 5.02 -15.65 -1.31
C ILE A 205 4.17 -16.73 -0.60
N THR A 206 2.87 -16.76 -0.85
CA THR A 206 1.91 -17.70 -0.23
C THR A 206 2.30 -19.17 -0.47
N PRO A 207 2.27 -20.04 0.55
CA PRO A 207 1.68 -19.87 1.88
C PRO A 207 2.58 -19.20 2.93
N GLY A 208 3.74 -18.67 2.55
CA GLY A 208 4.68 -18.03 3.46
C GLY A 208 5.62 -19.04 4.13
N LYS A 209 6.82 -18.56 4.51
CA LYS A 209 7.93 -19.41 4.98
C LYS A 209 7.54 -20.30 6.16
N ASN A 210 6.78 -19.78 7.13
CA ASN A 210 6.47 -20.52 8.36
C ASN A 210 5.51 -21.70 8.11
N ILE A 211 4.68 -21.64 7.06
CA ILE A 211 3.89 -22.79 6.61
C ILE A 211 4.74 -23.71 5.74
N MET A 212 5.50 -23.16 4.79
CA MET A 212 6.37 -23.95 3.90
C MET A 212 7.33 -24.85 4.67
N ASP A 213 7.87 -24.38 5.79
CA ASP A 213 8.78 -25.14 6.66
C ASP A 213 8.10 -26.29 7.42
N LYS A 214 6.76 -26.32 7.44
CA LYS A 214 5.94 -27.33 8.11
C LYS A 214 5.16 -28.23 7.16
N LEU A 215 5.26 -28.04 5.84
CA LEU A 215 4.53 -28.88 4.88
C LEU A 215 5.03 -30.33 4.87
N ASP A 216 6.24 -30.61 5.34
CA ASP A 216 6.76 -31.97 5.54
C ASP A 216 5.93 -32.79 6.57
N ASN A 217 5.04 -32.14 7.34
CA ASN A 217 4.06 -32.82 8.21
C ASN A 217 2.93 -33.52 7.42
N PHE A 218 2.78 -33.23 6.13
CA PHE A 218 1.77 -33.87 5.28
C PHE A 218 2.39 -35.05 4.53
N LYS A 219 1.75 -36.23 4.62
CA LYS A 219 2.26 -37.47 4.01
C LYS A 219 2.54 -37.36 2.50
N HIS A 220 1.71 -36.62 1.76
CA HIS A 220 1.82 -36.47 0.31
C HIS A 220 2.45 -35.14 -0.13
N TRP A 221 3.19 -34.51 0.78
CA TRP A 221 3.95 -33.31 0.47
C TRP A 221 4.99 -33.57 -0.62
N ASN A 222 5.02 -32.70 -1.62
CA ASN A 222 6.04 -32.70 -2.66
C ASN A 222 7.06 -31.56 -2.43
N PRO A 223 8.31 -31.88 -2.04
CA PRO A 223 9.33 -30.88 -1.78
C PRO A 223 10.00 -30.30 -3.05
N VAL A 224 9.66 -30.80 -4.25
CA VAL A 224 10.21 -30.28 -5.51
C VAL A 224 9.88 -28.80 -5.61
N ASN A 225 10.86 -27.95 -5.92
CA ASN A 225 10.68 -26.50 -6.02
C ASN A 225 10.29 -25.80 -4.69
N LYS A 226 10.54 -26.42 -3.52
CA LYS A 226 10.28 -25.81 -2.20
C LYS A 226 10.95 -24.44 -2.02
N THR A 227 12.07 -24.14 -2.69
CA THR A 227 12.85 -22.89 -2.54
C THR A 227 12.37 -21.72 -3.41
N TYR A 228 11.33 -21.88 -4.24
CA TYR A 228 10.85 -20.80 -5.13
C TYR A 228 10.33 -19.56 -4.40
N TYR A 229 10.04 -19.65 -3.09
CA TYR A 229 9.68 -18.49 -2.26
C TYR A 229 10.89 -17.71 -1.69
N LEU A 230 12.08 -18.32 -1.68
CA LEU A 230 13.34 -17.74 -1.15
C LEU A 230 14.25 -17.19 -2.25
N SER A 231 14.05 -17.63 -3.50
CA SER A 231 14.88 -17.17 -4.60
C SER A 231 14.46 -15.76 -5.00
N LEU A 232 15.40 -14.81 -4.88
CA LEU A 232 15.49 -13.73 -5.87
C LEU A 232 15.26 -14.40 -7.24
N PRO A 233 14.31 -13.91 -8.03
CA PRO A 233 13.49 -14.76 -8.89
C PRO A 233 14.33 -15.77 -9.65
N CYS A 234 13.94 -17.06 -9.66
CA CYS A 234 14.55 -18.02 -10.59
C CYS A 234 14.67 -17.44 -12.00
N TYR A 235 13.72 -16.58 -12.42
CA TYR A 235 13.78 -15.74 -13.62
C TYR A 235 15.07 -14.91 -13.78
N LEU A 236 15.55 -14.22 -12.75
CA LEU A 236 16.81 -13.48 -12.77
C LEU A 236 18.01 -14.41 -13.00
N TRP A 237 18.02 -15.59 -12.36
CA TRP A 237 19.06 -16.60 -12.60
C TRP A 237 18.95 -17.25 -13.99
N THR A 238 17.73 -17.45 -14.51
CA THR A 238 17.50 -17.92 -15.88
C THR A 238 17.98 -16.89 -16.88
N ILE A 239 17.63 -15.61 -16.72
CA ILE A 239 18.12 -14.51 -17.54
C ILE A 239 19.65 -14.44 -17.47
N ILE A 240 20.25 -14.46 -16.28
CA ILE A 240 21.71 -14.38 -16.13
C ILE A 240 22.40 -15.56 -16.82
N LYS A 241 21.82 -16.77 -16.77
CA LYS A 241 22.36 -17.96 -17.45
C LYS A 241 22.06 -17.99 -18.95
N SER A 242 20.96 -17.40 -19.42
CA SER A 242 20.53 -17.39 -20.83
C SER A 242 21.04 -16.18 -21.62
N THR A 243 21.62 -15.18 -20.96
CA THR A 243 22.19 -13.99 -21.59
C THR A 243 23.67 -14.17 -21.93
N SER A 244 24.07 -13.54 -23.02
CA SER A 244 25.45 -13.50 -23.49
C SER A 244 26.36 -12.68 -22.56
N ARG A 245 27.68 -12.88 -22.65
CA ARG A 245 28.65 -12.07 -21.90
C ARG A 245 28.50 -10.57 -22.19
N VAL A 246 28.14 -10.22 -23.42
CA VAL A 246 27.97 -8.83 -23.86
C VAL A 246 26.76 -8.19 -23.18
N GLU A 247 25.61 -8.87 -23.15
CA GLU A 247 24.40 -8.39 -22.48
C GLU A 247 24.61 -8.20 -20.97
N ARG A 248 25.37 -9.09 -20.33
CA ARG A 248 25.72 -8.95 -18.91
C ARG A 248 26.61 -7.72 -18.65
N LEU A 249 27.59 -7.45 -19.53
CA LEU A 249 28.44 -6.27 -19.43
C LEU A 249 27.63 -4.98 -19.61
N TRP A 250 26.68 -4.94 -20.54
CA TRP A 250 25.77 -3.80 -20.72
C TRP A 250 24.85 -3.59 -19.52
N CYS A 251 24.35 -4.65 -18.89
CA CYS A 251 23.56 -4.53 -17.66
C CYS A 251 24.38 -4.00 -16.49
N VAL A 252 25.63 -4.45 -16.33
CA VAL A 252 26.53 -3.93 -15.28
C VAL A 252 26.85 -2.46 -15.51
N ALA A 253 27.12 -2.06 -16.76
CA ALA A 253 27.34 -0.67 -17.13
C ALA A 253 26.09 0.18 -16.84
N GLY A 254 24.91 -0.30 -17.25
CA GLY A 254 23.63 0.37 -17.00
C GLY A 254 23.32 0.51 -15.50
N PHE A 255 23.53 -0.55 -14.71
CA PHE A 255 23.37 -0.51 -13.26
C PHE A 255 24.34 0.47 -12.60
N SER A 256 25.60 0.49 -13.05
CA SER A 256 26.61 1.44 -12.55
C SER A 256 26.20 2.89 -12.84
N VAL A 257 25.64 3.17 -14.02
CA VAL A 257 25.10 4.49 -14.36
C VAL A 257 23.90 4.85 -13.49
N VAL A 258 22.98 3.92 -13.24
CA VAL A 258 21.82 4.16 -12.36
C VAL A 258 22.27 4.44 -10.92
N VAL A 259 23.22 3.67 -10.39
CA VAL A 259 23.79 3.90 -9.05
C VAL A 259 24.49 5.24 -8.99
N LEU A 260 25.27 5.61 -10.02
CA LEU A 260 25.89 6.92 -10.11
C LEU A 260 24.83 8.03 -10.13
N CYS A 261 23.79 7.92 -10.95
CA CYS A 261 22.68 8.86 -11.01
C CYS A 261 21.96 8.99 -9.67
N LEU A 262 21.66 7.88 -8.99
CA LEU A 262 21.03 7.90 -7.66
C LEU A 262 21.94 8.53 -6.61
N THR A 263 23.24 8.26 -6.68
CA THR A 263 24.23 8.86 -5.78
C THR A 263 24.34 10.37 -6.03
N LEU A 264 24.37 10.80 -7.29
CA LEU A 264 24.33 12.21 -7.66
C LEU A 264 23.02 12.85 -7.22
N ILE A 265 21.87 12.21 -7.43
CA ILE A 265 20.58 12.69 -6.92
C ILE A 265 20.68 12.87 -5.41
N ILE A 266 21.13 11.87 -4.65
CA ILE A 266 21.29 11.99 -3.18
C ILE A 266 22.24 13.12 -2.80
N ILE A 267 23.36 13.28 -3.51
CA ILE A 267 24.33 14.37 -3.28
C ILE A 267 23.68 15.74 -3.55
N PHE A 268 22.93 15.88 -4.65
CA PHE A 268 22.27 17.13 -5.04
C PHE A 268 20.95 17.39 -4.31
N THR A 269 20.29 16.37 -3.75
CA THR A 269 19.07 16.49 -2.94
C THR A 269 19.36 16.56 -1.44
N ARG A 270 20.62 16.37 -1.01
CA ARG A 270 21.05 16.58 0.39
C ARG A 270 21.10 18.05 0.79
N GLY A 271 20.92 18.99 -0.14
CA GLY A 271 20.58 20.36 0.20
C GLY A 271 19.12 20.43 0.60
N THR A 272 18.81 20.38 1.89
CA THR A 272 17.52 20.89 2.37
C THR A 272 17.42 22.33 1.92
N VAL A 273 16.51 22.64 0.99
CA VAL A 273 16.21 24.01 0.59
C VAL A 273 15.66 24.72 1.82
N TRP A 274 16.54 25.43 2.52
CA TRP A 274 16.21 26.18 3.73
C TRP A 274 15.72 27.60 3.40
N ASN A 275 16.11 28.12 2.24
CA ASN A 275 15.65 29.39 1.72
C ASN A 275 14.35 29.18 0.93
N ILE A 276 13.21 29.53 1.56
CA ILE A 276 11.88 29.42 0.95
C ILE A 276 11.53 30.77 0.31
N THR A 277 11.44 30.80 -1.01
CA THR A 277 11.13 32.03 -1.76
C THR A 277 9.65 32.41 -1.68
N ARG A 278 9.34 33.66 -2.02
CA ARG A 278 7.96 34.18 -2.11
C ARG A 278 7.07 33.34 -3.04
N GLU A 279 7.63 32.84 -4.13
CA GLU A 279 6.91 31.99 -5.09
C GLU A 279 6.55 30.63 -4.47
N MET A 280 7.46 30.04 -3.68
CA MET A 280 7.26 28.73 -3.08
C MET A 280 6.07 28.70 -2.12
N TRP A 281 5.83 29.75 -1.34
CA TRP A 281 4.67 29.84 -0.44
C TRP A 281 3.45 30.54 -1.05
N LEU A 282 3.49 30.87 -2.35
CA LEU A 282 2.40 31.54 -3.09
C LEU A 282 2.04 32.90 -2.49
N ALA A 283 3.05 33.74 -2.25
CA ALA A 283 2.86 35.10 -1.77
C ALA A 283 1.94 35.92 -2.68
N ALA A 284 1.08 36.75 -2.08
CA ALA A 284 0.36 37.77 -2.83
C ALA A 284 1.36 38.68 -3.57
N LYS A 285 0.98 39.07 -4.80
CA LYS A 285 1.81 39.92 -5.65
C LYS A 285 2.06 41.26 -4.96
N ASN A 286 3.30 41.74 -5.05
CA ASN A 286 3.63 43.07 -4.57
C ASN A 286 3.23 44.09 -5.65
N GLU A 287 2.29 44.99 -5.34
CA GLU A 287 1.83 46.03 -6.27
C GLU A 287 2.67 47.31 -6.16
N THR A 288 3.56 47.42 -5.16
CA THR A 288 4.44 48.58 -4.98
C THR A 288 5.73 48.45 -5.78
N THR A 289 6.06 49.51 -6.52
CA THR A 289 7.32 49.67 -7.29
C THR A 289 8.37 50.50 -6.55
N GLU A 290 8.05 51.02 -5.36
CA GLU A 290 8.97 51.83 -4.57
C GLU A 290 9.91 50.93 -3.75
N THR A 291 11.09 50.67 -4.29
CA THR A 291 12.24 50.16 -3.53
C THR A 291 13.17 51.33 -3.22
N THR A 292 13.35 51.66 -1.94
CA THR A 292 14.34 52.65 -1.52
C THR A 292 15.63 51.96 -1.12
N THR A 293 16.74 52.35 -1.76
CA THR A 293 18.11 51.87 -1.45
C THR A 293 18.87 52.89 -0.60
N ALA A 294 18.20 53.94 -0.10
CA ALA A 294 18.81 55.10 0.55
C ALA A 294 19.64 54.75 1.80
N PHE A 295 19.43 53.58 2.38
CA PHE A 295 20.05 53.11 3.62
C PHE A 295 20.81 51.79 3.44
N GLU A 296 21.05 51.35 2.20
CA GLU A 296 21.84 50.15 1.92
C GLU A 296 23.36 50.44 1.98
N PRO A 297 24.19 49.54 2.55
CA PRO A 297 23.80 48.33 3.26
C PRO A 297 23.11 48.66 4.60
N LEU A 298 22.09 47.87 4.95
CA LEU A 298 21.34 48.06 6.19
C LEU A 298 22.25 47.86 7.41
N ARG A 299 22.08 48.68 8.45
CA ARG A 299 22.87 48.59 9.69
C ARG A 299 22.07 48.22 10.92
N LEU A 300 20.74 48.29 10.85
CA LEU A 300 19.85 47.97 11.95
C LEU A 300 18.98 46.76 11.59
N VAL A 301 18.92 45.77 12.48
CA VAL A 301 18.05 44.59 12.38
C VAL A 301 17.09 44.60 13.55
N VAL A 302 15.79 44.51 13.26
CA VAL A 302 14.74 44.49 14.29
C VAL A 302 14.07 43.12 14.33
N ILE A 303 14.27 42.43 15.45
CA ILE A 303 13.68 41.12 15.70
C ILE A 303 12.27 41.25 16.26
N GLN A 304 11.35 40.51 15.66
CA GLN A 304 9.96 40.42 16.06
C GLN A 304 9.52 38.96 16.15
N HIS A 305 8.39 38.72 16.81
CA HIS A 305 7.65 37.48 16.70
C HIS A 305 6.22 37.75 16.25
N THR A 306 5.57 36.71 15.70
CA THR A 306 4.15 36.73 15.36
C THR A 306 3.31 36.29 16.55
N VAL A 307 2.01 36.57 16.56
CA VAL A 307 1.07 35.95 17.52
C VAL A 307 0.31 34.85 16.79
N SER A 308 1.03 33.79 16.40
CA SER A 308 0.49 32.65 15.65
C SER A 308 0.88 31.32 16.28
N ASN A 309 0.32 30.22 15.78
CA ASN A 309 0.80 28.89 16.13
C ASN A 309 2.22 28.67 15.58
N GLU A 310 2.99 27.84 16.25
CA GLU A 310 4.25 27.32 15.71
C GLU A 310 3.98 26.36 14.54
N CYS A 311 4.98 26.22 13.68
CA CYS A 311 4.89 25.35 12.51
C CYS A 311 6.25 24.67 12.28
N HIS A 312 6.24 23.40 11.87
CA HIS A 312 7.47 22.61 11.70
C HIS A 312 7.59 21.96 10.31
N VAL A 313 6.55 22.02 9.49
CA VAL A 313 6.51 21.43 8.16
C VAL A 313 6.15 22.50 7.14
N PHE A 314 6.83 22.50 5.99
CA PHE A 314 6.68 23.50 4.92
C PHE A 314 5.21 23.86 4.64
N LYS A 315 4.34 22.87 4.45
CA LYS A 315 2.92 23.10 4.14
C LYS A 315 2.20 23.92 5.21
N LEU A 316 2.47 23.64 6.48
CA LEU A 316 1.86 24.35 7.60
C LEU A 316 2.47 25.76 7.73
N CYS A 317 3.80 25.87 7.67
CA CYS A 317 4.46 27.17 7.74
C CYS A 317 4.09 28.11 6.59
N ALA A 318 4.02 27.60 5.35
CA ALA A 318 3.57 28.37 4.20
C ALA A 318 2.11 28.83 4.35
N ALA A 319 1.24 28.01 4.97
CA ALA A 319 -0.13 28.42 5.27
C ALA A 319 -0.16 29.55 6.33
N GLU A 320 0.62 29.44 7.40
CA GLU A 320 0.71 30.48 8.42
C GLU A 320 1.24 31.81 7.87
N VAL A 321 2.29 31.78 7.04
CA VAL A 321 2.84 32.99 6.41
C VAL A 321 1.81 33.66 5.49
N ARG A 322 1.00 32.89 4.76
CA ARG A 322 -0.11 33.45 3.96
C ARG A 322 -1.19 34.09 4.82
N ASN A 323 -1.56 33.46 5.94
CA ASN A 323 -2.53 34.02 6.87
C ASN A 323 -2.02 35.35 7.44
N LEU A 324 -0.75 35.40 7.84
CA LEU A 324 -0.08 36.61 8.32
C LEU A 324 -0.01 37.69 7.23
N GLN A 325 0.33 37.34 5.99
CA GLN A 325 0.34 38.30 4.89
C GLN A 325 -1.07 38.87 4.64
N ALA A 326 -2.09 38.00 4.60
CA ALA A 326 -3.47 38.41 4.36
C ALA A 326 -4.05 39.26 5.52
N TRP A 327 -3.55 39.09 6.74
CA TRP A 327 -3.90 39.94 7.88
C TRP A 327 -3.22 41.31 7.78
N ASN A 328 -1.90 41.36 7.58
CA ASN A 328 -1.15 42.62 7.45
C ASN A 328 -1.62 43.49 6.28
N LEU A 329 -2.09 42.88 5.17
CA LEU A 329 -2.66 43.61 4.04
C LEU A 329 -4.04 44.22 4.34
N ARG A 330 -4.77 43.74 5.35
CA ARG A 330 -6.13 44.20 5.70
C ARG A 330 -6.14 45.16 6.88
N ASP A 331 -5.47 44.76 7.96
CA ASP A 331 -5.40 45.49 9.22
C ASP A 331 -3.93 45.80 9.47
N CYS A 332 -3.47 47.00 9.10
CA CYS A 332 -2.06 47.40 9.27
C CYS A 332 -1.88 48.42 10.43
N PRO A 333 -1.95 48.00 11.71
CA PRO A 333 -1.58 48.87 12.83
C PRO A 333 -0.13 48.67 13.31
N CYS A 334 0.68 47.83 12.68
CA CYS A 334 1.95 47.32 13.23
C CYS A 334 3.23 47.81 12.52
N ASP A 335 3.23 49.06 12.08
CA ASP A 335 4.49 49.72 11.74
C ASP A 335 5.29 50.01 13.02
N ILE A 336 6.53 49.55 13.10
CA ILE A 336 7.52 50.17 14.00
C ILE A 336 7.95 51.48 13.32
N ALA A 337 7.00 52.40 13.15
CA ALA A 337 7.27 53.73 12.63
C ALA A 337 8.16 54.45 13.65
N PRO A 338 9.34 54.97 13.28
CA PRO A 338 9.81 55.33 11.92
C PRO A 338 10.86 54.40 11.26
N TYR A 339 11.15 53.21 11.79
CA TYR A 339 12.34 52.41 11.43
C TYR A 339 12.20 51.58 10.14
N ASN A 340 10.98 51.38 9.63
CA ASN A 340 10.70 50.52 8.47
C ASN A 340 11.50 50.87 7.19
N ARG A 341 11.98 52.11 7.06
CA ARG A 341 12.77 52.56 5.89
C ARG A 341 14.26 52.22 5.96
N CYS A 342 14.78 51.93 7.14
CA CYS A 342 16.22 51.84 7.39
C CYS A 342 16.62 50.65 8.28
N ALA A 343 15.70 49.70 8.48
CA ALA A 343 15.96 48.52 9.27
C ALA A 343 15.47 47.26 8.56
N LEU A 344 16.22 46.17 8.72
CA LEU A 344 15.80 44.84 8.31
C LEU A 344 14.87 44.26 9.39
N GLY A 345 13.59 44.07 9.07
CA GLY A 345 12.65 43.38 9.95
C GLY A 345 12.76 41.86 9.80
N LEU A 346 13.00 41.14 10.90
CA LEU A 346 13.02 39.68 10.92
C LEU A 346 12.02 39.14 11.95
N GLY A 347 11.03 38.40 11.46
CA GLY A 347 9.95 37.82 12.27
C GLY A 347 10.12 36.32 12.53
N PHE A 348 10.04 35.91 13.79
CA PHE A 348 9.91 34.51 14.18
C PHE A 348 8.43 34.11 14.22
N ILE A 349 8.09 33.00 13.55
CA ILE A 349 6.72 32.46 13.55
C ILE A 349 6.46 31.72 14.86
N GLY A 350 5.45 32.17 15.62
CA GLY A 350 5.05 31.59 16.91
C GLY A 350 4.96 32.65 18.01
N ASP A 351 4.14 32.40 19.04
CA ASP A 351 4.03 33.27 20.22
C ASP A 351 5.14 32.95 21.25
N TYR A 352 6.10 33.86 21.47
CA TYR A 352 7.28 33.62 22.33
C TYR A 352 7.18 34.23 23.73
N ARG A 353 5.97 34.58 24.16
CA ARG A 353 5.70 35.15 25.48
C ARG A 353 5.56 34.02 26.51
N ASP A 354 6.52 33.88 27.41
CA ASP A 354 6.51 32.79 28.41
C ASP A 354 5.32 32.89 29.38
N GLU A 355 4.74 34.08 29.51
CA GLU A 355 3.52 34.29 30.31
C GLU A 355 2.25 33.67 29.71
N MET A 356 2.29 33.26 28.43
CA MET A 356 1.12 32.69 27.75
C MET A 356 1.02 31.16 27.98
N PRO A 357 -0.18 30.59 28.18
CA PRO A 357 -0.37 29.16 28.41
C PRO A 357 0.11 28.26 27.26
N ARG A 358 0.10 28.79 26.03
CA ARG A 358 0.69 28.14 24.85
C ARG A 358 1.68 29.12 24.25
N HIS A 359 2.96 28.77 24.28
CA HIS A 359 4.05 29.56 23.76
C HIS A 359 5.06 28.67 23.04
N ALA A 360 5.71 29.24 22.02
CA ALA A 360 6.82 28.65 21.31
C ALA A 360 8.12 28.83 22.10
N SER A 361 9.07 27.93 21.89
CA SER A 361 10.43 28.02 22.41
C SER A 361 11.42 28.21 21.27
N VAL A 362 12.45 29.03 21.49
CA VAL A 362 13.50 29.20 20.48
C VAL A 362 14.31 27.93 20.35
N THR A 363 14.45 27.43 19.12
CA THR A 363 15.27 26.26 18.81
C THR A 363 16.66 26.65 18.30
N GLU A 364 17.67 25.81 18.53
CA GLU A 364 19.02 26.01 17.96
C GLU A 364 19.00 26.10 16.44
N LEU A 365 18.11 25.35 15.78
CA LEU A 365 17.96 25.40 14.32
C LEU A 365 17.49 26.78 13.85
N GLN A 366 16.57 27.43 14.56
CA GLN A 366 16.14 28.79 14.23
C GLN A 366 17.28 29.80 14.39
N ILE A 367 18.07 29.68 15.46
CA ILE A 367 19.24 30.54 15.69
C ILE A 367 20.25 30.36 14.56
N ASN A 368 20.64 29.12 14.26
CA ASN A 368 21.62 28.81 13.21
C ASN A 368 21.16 29.32 11.84
N ARG A 369 19.88 29.15 11.49
CA ARG A 369 19.32 29.66 10.23
C ARG A 369 19.29 31.19 10.17
N THR A 370 19.06 31.84 11.30
CA THR A 370 19.09 33.30 11.40
C THR A 370 20.50 33.83 11.19
N MET A 371 21.51 33.21 11.80
CA MET A 371 22.91 33.60 11.61
C MET A 371 23.36 33.40 10.16
N MET A 372 23.00 32.27 9.55
CA MET A 372 23.25 32.04 8.10
C MET A 372 22.61 33.12 7.22
N LEU A 373 21.42 33.62 7.58
CA LEU A 373 20.75 34.69 6.85
C LEU A 373 21.49 36.02 6.97
N PHE A 374 21.98 36.36 8.16
CA PHE A 374 22.80 37.57 8.37
C PHE A 374 24.14 37.49 7.65
N GLU A 375 24.85 36.37 7.77
CA GLU A 375 26.11 36.13 7.05
C GLU A 375 25.92 36.30 5.53
N TYR A 376 24.86 35.72 4.97
CA TYR A 376 24.53 35.90 3.56
C TYR A 376 24.21 37.36 3.22
N GLY A 377 23.43 38.04 4.07
CA GLY A 377 23.12 39.46 3.92
C GLY A 377 24.38 40.34 3.88
N VAL A 378 25.37 40.04 4.71
CA VAL A 378 26.67 40.73 4.74
C VAL A 378 27.47 40.43 3.47
N GLN A 379 27.60 39.16 3.09
CA GLN A 379 28.35 38.75 1.89
C GLN A 379 27.75 39.34 0.60
N ALA A 380 26.42 39.44 0.53
CA ALA A 380 25.72 40.00 -0.61
C ALA A 380 25.65 41.54 -0.61
N GLY A 381 26.13 42.20 0.45
CA GLY A 381 26.15 43.66 0.57
C GLY A 381 24.80 44.29 0.93
N TYR A 382 23.81 43.51 1.37
CA TYR A 382 22.53 44.03 1.85
C TYR A 382 22.57 44.44 3.32
N LEU A 383 23.45 43.82 4.12
CA LEU A 383 23.68 44.10 5.52
C LEU A 383 25.13 44.53 5.73
N HIS A 384 25.38 45.56 6.52
CA HIS A 384 26.74 45.99 6.81
C HIS A 384 27.41 45.00 7.78
N PRO A 385 28.72 44.70 7.70
CA PRO A 385 29.39 43.81 8.66
C PRO A 385 29.17 44.22 10.12
N ASP A 386 29.20 45.52 10.43
CA ASP A 386 28.96 46.07 11.77
C ASP A 386 27.49 46.37 12.08
N TYR A 387 26.56 45.55 11.58
CA TYR A 387 25.14 45.71 11.88
C TYR A 387 24.84 45.51 13.36
N GLN A 388 23.70 46.04 13.79
CA GLN A 388 23.23 45.95 15.17
C GLN A 388 21.84 45.32 15.22
N VAL A 389 21.65 44.43 16.18
CA VAL A 389 20.40 43.69 16.40
C VAL A 389 19.70 44.24 17.64
N VAL A 390 18.42 44.54 17.51
CA VAL A 390 17.54 44.94 18.61
C VAL A 390 16.23 44.15 18.55
N GLY A 391 15.59 43.95 19.70
CA GLY A 391 14.19 43.52 19.74
C GLY A 391 13.25 44.70 19.52
N ALA A 392 12.08 44.47 18.92
CA ALA A 392 11.08 45.53 18.76
C ALA A 392 10.70 46.25 20.08
N LYS A 393 10.73 45.55 21.22
CA LYS A 393 10.48 46.13 22.54
C LYS A 393 11.58 47.07 23.04
N ASP A 394 12.79 46.96 22.49
CA ASP A 394 13.87 47.90 22.76
C ASP A 394 13.61 49.26 22.11
N LEU A 395 12.85 49.27 21.00
CA LEU A 395 12.46 50.47 20.26
C LEU A 395 11.12 51.04 20.74
N GLN A 396 10.16 50.16 21.04
CA GLN A 396 8.82 50.53 21.49
C GLN A 396 8.49 49.84 22.81
N LYS A 397 8.53 50.59 23.92
CA LYS A 397 8.31 50.05 25.28
C LYS A 397 6.96 49.36 25.49
N SER A 398 5.92 49.74 24.73
CA SER A 398 4.60 49.12 24.79
C SER A 398 4.53 47.79 24.02
N SER A 399 5.56 47.42 23.26
CA SER A 399 5.59 46.19 22.48
C SER A 399 5.92 44.99 23.36
N ALA A 400 5.07 43.96 23.27
CA ALA A 400 5.37 42.65 23.84
C ALA A 400 6.37 41.85 22.98
N SER A 401 6.71 42.34 21.78
CA SER A 401 7.55 41.66 20.81
C SER A 401 9.01 42.15 20.85
N PRO A 402 10.02 41.28 20.77
CA PRO A 402 9.91 39.83 20.83
C PRO A 402 9.46 39.37 22.23
N GLY A 403 8.73 38.26 22.29
CA GLY A 403 8.29 37.66 23.56
C GLY A 403 9.50 37.34 24.44
N SER A 404 9.28 37.21 25.76
CA SER A 404 10.36 37.06 26.75
C SER A 404 11.38 35.97 26.39
N ASN A 405 10.91 34.84 25.87
CA ASN A 405 11.72 33.70 25.48
C ASN A 405 12.73 34.07 24.38
N LEU A 406 12.21 34.63 23.28
CA LEU A 406 13.00 35.05 22.13
C LEU A 406 13.89 36.24 22.47
N TYR A 407 13.38 37.20 23.24
CA TYR A 407 14.17 38.34 23.71
C TYR A 407 15.40 37.88 24.53
N ASN A 408 15.22 36.91 25.43
CA ASN A 408 16.33 36.33 26.19
C ASN A 408 17.36 35.62 25.31
N ALA A 409 16.93 35.01 24.20
CA ALA A 409 17.80 34.36 23.24
C ALA A 409 18.64 35.37 22.45
N ILE A 410 18.02 36.44 21.91
CA ILE A 410 18.73 37.40 21.06
C ILE A 410 19.73 38.25 21.83
N ARG A 411 19.51 38.51 23.13
CA ARG A 411 20.47 39.24 23.98
C ARG A 411 21.85 38.57 24.12
N LYS A 412 21.95 37.31 23.71
CA LYS A 412 23.20 36.54 23.72
C LYS A 412 23.94 36.61 22.39
N TRP A 413 23.37 37.24 21.36
CA TRP A 413 23.98 37.35 20.05
C TRP A 413 25.08 38.42 20.05
N GLU A 414 26.14 38.21 19.28
CA GLU A 414 27.31 39.11 19.22
C GLU A 414 26.93 40.54 18.82
N HIS A 415 26.07 40.68 17.81
CA HIS A 415 25.61 41.97 17.29
C HIS A 415 24.45 42.59 18.10
N TYR A 416 24.04 41.99 19.22
CA TYR A 416 22.97 42.55 20.03
C TYR A 416 23.40 43.86 20.69
N THR A 417 22.56 44.89 20.58
CA THR A 417 22.73 46.15 21.29
C THR A 417 21.47 46.54 22.04
N ASN A 418 21.62 47.35 23.07
CA ASN A 418 20.46 47.93 23.75
C ASN A 418 19.85 49.04 22.88
N GLY A 419 18.65 48.82 22.36
CA GLY A 419 17.98 49.75 21.45
C GLY A 419 17.62 51.13 22.03
N THR A 420 17.89 51.40 23.31
CA THR A 420 17.77 52.74 23.92
C THR A 420 18.41 53.86 23.10
N ALA A 421 19.52 53.58 22.42
CA ALA A 421 20.18 54.54 21.55
C ALA A 421 19.31 54.96 20.35
N PHE A 422 18.35 54.16 19.91
CA PHE A 422 17.53 54.44 18.71
C PHE A 422 16.15 55.00 19.02
N ILE A 423 15.72 54.97 20.29
CA ILE A 423 14.36 55.40 20.68
C ILE A 423 14.13 56.85 20.27
N GLY A 424 13.07 57.09 19.48
CA GLY A 424 12.66 58.42 19.05
C GLY A 424 13.53 59.07 17.96
N LYS A 425 14.54 58.36 17.42
CA LYS A 425 15.38 58.84 16.32
C LYS A 425 14.77 58.53 14.95
N THR A 426 15.03 59.40 13.98
CA THR A 426 14.72 59.16 12.56
C THR A 426 15.78 58.26 11.92
N CYS A 427 15.47 57.65 10.78
CA CYS A 427 16.44 56.87 10.01
C CYS A 427 17.73 57.63 9.68
N ASP A 428 17.62 58.91 9.32
CA ASP A 428 18.79 59.75 9.01
C ASP A 428 19.67 59.97 10.23
N GLN A 429 19.07 60.16 11.41
CA GLN A 429 19.81 60.32 12.68
C GLN A 429 20.53 59.04 13.08
N ILE A 430 19.87 57.88 12.93
CA ILE A 430 20.48 56.57 13.21
C ILE A 430 21.67 56.33 12.27
N TYR A 431 21.55 56.67 10.99
CA TYR A 431 22.63 56.47 10.03
C TYR A 431 23.76 57.50 10.13
N ALA A 432 23.50 58.70 10.66
CA ALA A 432 24.56 59.64 10.98
C ALA A 432 25.46 59.09 12.09
N GLU A 433 24.88 58.46 13.13
CA GLU A 433 25.64 57.85 14.23
C GLU A 433 26.53 56.69 13.79
N PHE A 434 26.11 55.97 12.74
CA PHE A 434 26.91 54.92 12.13
C PHE A 434 28.06 55.44 11.24
N LYS A 435 28.11 56.74 10.90
CA LYS A 435 29.19 57.35 10.10
C LYS A 435 30.29 57.99 10.97
N ASP A 436 29.94 58.39 12.18
CA ASP A 436 30.83 59.12 13.10
C ASP A 436 31.55 58.22 14.12
N GLY A 437 31.27 56.91 14.11
CA GLY A 437 31.94 55.87 14.89
C GLY A 437 32.55 54.81 13.97
#